data_AF-D8M060-F1
#
_entry.id   AF-D8M060-F1
#
_cell.length_a   1.000
_cell.length_b   1.000
_cell.length_c   1.000
_cell.angle_alpha   90.00
_cell.angle_beta   90.00
_cell.angle_gamma   90.00
#
_symmetry.space_group_name_H-M   'P 1'
#
loop_
_entity.id
_entity.type
_entity.pdbx_description
1 polymer ?
#
loop_
_entity_poly.entity_id
_entity_poly.type
_entity_poly.pdbx_seq_one_letter_code
_entity_poly.pdbx_strand_id
1 'polypeptide(L)'
;MGDLNYRLDCNLPLQELLKQLDDHPELIQQYDQLSRSISSHKAFQGYSEEKLEFPPTYKYVKGGNAYNLSKEPAWCDRILIRGNCTVKNYSSVLETTCSDHKPVVADICIPCKKYKSVEMNRIANQIRSRLIVDDLDSVELDIPECVSFNAVRINEVQKRELVLTNRGSGNAYFQFVSRCNTVCKKWYRIEPLCGVIRPHSSCVVSVQILLDPRSYRVEAD
;
A
#
# COMPACT_ATOMS: atom_id res chain seq x y z
N MET A 1 8.59 -10.25 -14.15
CA MET A 1 9.50 -10.73 -15.20
C MET A 1 10.17 -12.01 -14.73
N GLY A 2 10.69 -12.81 -15.65
CA GLY A 2 11.49 -14.00 -15.36
C GLY A 2 11.02 -15.21 -16.19
N ASP A 3 11.53 -16.39 -15.83
CA ASP A 3 11.05 -17.66 -16.36
C ASP A 3 9.69 -17.99 -15.72
N LEU A 4 8.62 -17.68 -16.45
CA LEU A 4 7.25 -17.99 -16.06
C LEU A 4 6.82 -19.41 -16.45
N ASN A 5 7.67 -20.14 -17.19
CA ASN A 5 7.49 -21.53 -17.59
C ASN A 5 6.20 -21.89 -18.36
N TYR A 6 5.49 -20.90 -18.91
CA TYR A 6 4.40 -21.14 -19.84
C TYR A 6 4.94 -21.73 -21.15
N ARG A 7 4.21 -22.69 -21.73
CA ARG A 7 4.61 -23.44 -22.92
C ARG A 7 3.68 -23.17 -24.09
N LEU A 8 4.01 -23.75 -25.23
CA LEU A 8 3.08 -23.88 -26.34
C LEU A 8 2.11 -25.03 -26.05
N ASP A 9 0.83 -24.79 -26.32
CA ASP A 9 -0.22 -25.80 -26.29
C ASP A 9 -0.61 -26.11 -27.73
N CYS A 10 0.33 -26.71 -28.46
CA CYS A 10 0.15 -27.11 -29.86
C CYS A 10 0.41 -28.61 -29.98
N ASN A 11 -0.43 -29.31 -30.75
CA ASN A 11 -0.27 -30.75 -30.99
C ASN A 11 0.52 -31.03 -32.29
N LEU A 12 1.33 -30.08 -32.76
CA LEU A 12 2.12 -30.26 -33.97
C LEU A 12 3.34 -31.15 -33.70
N PRO A 13 3.72 -32.05 -34.61
CA PRO A 13 5.02 -32.72 -34.53
C PRO A 13 6.15 -31.69 -34.49
N LEU A 14 7.19 -31.93 -33.69
CA LEU A 14 8.28 -30.98 -33.46
C LEU A 14 8.92 -30.42 -34.74
N GLN A 15 9.09 -31.25 -35.78
CA GLN A 15 9.64 -30.79 -37.06
C GLN A 15 8.72 -29.79 -37.76
N GLU A 16 7.42 -30.02 -37.74
CA GLU A 16 6.44 -29.08 -38.31
C GLU A 16 6.35 -27.82 -37.47
N LEU A 17 6.37 -27.93 -36.14
CA LEU A 17 6.43 -26.78 -35.24
C LEU A 17 7.63 -25.87 -35.55
N LEU A 18 8.82 -26.45 -35.71
CA LEU A 18 10.03 -25.70 -36.03
C LEU A 18 9.93 -25.01 -37.39
N LYS A 19 9.40 -25.72 -38.41
CA LYS A 19 9.18 -25.14 -39.73
C LYS A 19 8.20 -23.96 -39.68
N GLN A 20 7.09 -24.10 -38.97
CA GLN A 20 6.10 -23.04 -38.80
C GLN A 20 6.64 -21.87 -37.97
N LEU A 21 7.52 -22.12 -37.00
CA LEU A 21 8.20 -21.04 -36.25
C LEU A 21 9.11 -20.20 -37.16
N ASP A 22 9.74 -20.81 -38.16
CA ASP A 22 10.60 -20.11 -39.13
C ASP A 22 9.77 -19.39 -40.21
N ASP A 23 8.72 -20.05 -40.74
CA ASP A 23 7.92 -19.53 -41.86
C ASP A 23 6.82 -18.53 -41.40
N HIS A 24 6.13 -18.84 -40.30
CA HIS A 24 4.90 -18.17 -39.84
C HIS A 24 4.80 -18.10 -38.29
N PRO A 25 5.73 -17.42 -37.61
CA PRO A 25 5.80 -17.41 -36.13
C PRO A 25 4.51 -16.93 -35.46
N GLU A 26 3.76 -16.03 -36.08
CA GLU A 26 2.46 -15.54 -35.61
C GLU A 26 1.41 -16.65 -35.48
N LEU A 27 1.46 -17.66 -36.35
CA LEU A 27 0.56 -18.83 -36.29
C LEU A 27 0.93 -19.77 -35.14
N ILE A 28 2.15 -19.70 -34.62
CA ILE A 28 2.57 -20.46 -33.45
C ILE A 28 2.27 -19.70 -32.15
N GLN A 29 2.42 -18.36 -32.17
CA GLN A 29 2.18 -17.51 -30.99
C GLN A 29 0.75 -17.62 -30.44
N GLN A 30 -0.26 -17.92 -31.27
CA GLN A 30 -1.64 -18.16 -30.78
C GLN A 30 -1.75 -19.36 -29.82
N TYR A 31 -0.81 -20.31 -29.86
CA TYR A 31 -0.78 -21.46 -28.95
C TYR A 31 -0.02 -21.18 -27.64
N ASP A 32 0.57 -19.99 -27.48
CA ASP A 32 1.26 -19.58 -26.25
C ASP A 32 0.28 -19.55 -25.06
N GLN A 33 0.56 -20.36 -24.05
CA GLN A 33 -0.29 -20.49 -22.87
C GLN A 33 -0.39 -19.18 -22.07
N LEU A 34 0.70 -18.40 -21.98
CA LEU A 34 0.67 -17.14 -21.22
C LEU A 34 -0.20 -16.10 -21.91
N SER A 35 0.00 -15.89 -23.21
CA SER A 35 -0.80 -14.96 -24.02
C SER A 35 -2.29 -15.26 -23.90
N ARG A 36 -2.68 -16.55 -23.97
CA ARG A 36 -4.06 -16.99 -23.76
C ARG A 36 -4.54 -16.80 -22.33
N SER A 37 -3.69 -17.01 -21.32
CA SER A 37 -4.06 -16.83 -19.91
C SER A 37 -4.29 -15.36 -19.56
N ILE A 38 -3.50 -14.45 -20.14
CA ILE A 38 -3.69 -13.00 -20.00
C ILE A 38 -4.96 -12.55 -20.72
N SER A 39 -5.15 -12.94 -21.99
CA SER A 39 -6.32 -12.52 -22.78
C SER A 39 -7.64 -13.07 -22.22
N SER A 40 -7.63 -14.28 -21.66
CA SER A 40 -8.79 -14.88 -20.99
C SER A 40 -8.97 -14.45 -19.53
N HIS A 41 -8.16 -13.51 -19.03
CA HIS A 41 -8.22 -12.98 -17.67
C HIS A 41 -8.07 -14.06 -16.57
N LYS A 42 -7.43 -15.19 -16.88
CA LYS A 42 -7.18 -16.29 -15.95
C LYS A 42 -5.96 -16.07 -15.07
N ALA A 43 -4.98 -15.31 -15.56
CA ALA A 43 -3.79 -14.92 -14.79
C ALA A 43 -3.34 -13.50 -15.16
N PHE A 44 -2.55 -12.89 -14.28
CA PHE A 44 -1.92 -11.57 -14.49
C PHE A 44 -2.90 -10.46 -14.90
N GLN A 45 -4.08 -10.41 -14.26
CA GLN A 45 -5.08 -9.38 -14.56
C GLN A 45 -4.51 -7.97 -14.35
N GLY A 46 -4.77 -7.08 -15.32
CA GLY A 46 -4.26 -5.71 -15.33
C GLY A 46 -2.79 -5.58 -15.75
N TYR A 47 -2.14 -6.67 -16.13
CA TYR A 47 -0.86 -6.64 -16.83
C TYR A 47 -1.09 -6.73 -18.35
N SER A 48 -0.19 -6.11 -19.11
CA SER A 48 -0.06 -6.24 -20.55
C SER A 48 1.34 -6.74 -20.88
N GLU A 49 1.51 -7.27 -22.08
CA GLU A 49 2.81 -7.65 -22.62
C GLU A 49 2.96 -7.05 -24.01
N GLU A 50 4.19 -6.65 -24.35
CA GLU A 50 4.49 -6.19 -25.70
C GLU A 50 4.55 -7.39 -26.65
N LYS A 51 4.30 -7.15 -27.94
CA LYS A 51 4.29 -8.23 -28.94
C LYS A 51 5.62 -9.00 -28.96
N LEU A 52 5.55 -10.32 -29.02
CA LEU A 52 6.72 -11.19 -29.15
C LEU A 52 7.26 -11.11 -30.58
N GLU A 53 8.26 -10.28 -30.83
CA GLU A 53 8.93 -10.17 -32.15
C GLU A 53 10.27 -10.90 -32.21
N PHE A 54 10.49 -11.83 -31.28
CA PHE A 54 11.69 -12.65 -31.15
C PHE A 54 11.33 -14.14 -31.00
N PRO A 55 12.24 -15.06 -31.38
CA PRO A 55 11.96 -16.49 -31.34
C PRO A 55 11.82 -17.02 -29.89
N PRO A 56 11.24 -18.23 -29.71
CA PRO A 56 11.19 -18.90 -28.41
C PRO A 56 12.53 -18.92 -27.69
N THR A 57 12.55 -18.60 -26.40
CA THR A 57 13.79 -18.44 -25.62
C THR A 57 14.30 -19.74 -25.01
N TYR A 58 13.49 -20.79 -25.05
CA TYR A 58 13.76 -22.12 -24.53
C TYR A 58 13.35 -23.16 -25.58
N LYS A 59 13.95 -24.35 -25.73
CA LYS A 59 15.18 -24.86 -25.09
C LYS A 59 16.29 -24.95 -26.13
N TYR A 60 17.41 -24.29 -25.89
CA TYR A 60 18.57 -24.33 -26.78
C TYR A 60 19.60 -25.39 -26.37
N VAL A 61 20.44 -25.80 -27.32
CA VAL A 61 21.70 -26.48 -27.04
C VAL A 61 22.69 -25.43 -26.51
N LYS A 62 23.24 -25.68 -25.31
CA LYS A 62 24.26 -24.80 -24.70
C LYS A 62 25.45 -24.64 -25.65
N GLY A 63 25.96 -23.43 -25.77
CA GLY A 63 27.04 -23.05 -26.68
C GLY A 63 26.59 -22.69 -28.10
N GLY A 64 25.29 -22.74 -28.41
CA GLY A 64 24.78 -22.39 -29.74
C GLY A 64 23.37 -21.81 -29.78
N ASN A 65 22.84 -21.73 -31.00
CA ASN A 65 21.49 -21.24 -31.33
C ASN A 65 20.60 -22.31 -31.95
N ALA A 66 21.03 -23.58 -31.90
CA ALA A 66 20.17 -24.70 -32.28
C ALA A 66 19.24 -25.07 -31.12
N TYR A 67 17.97 -25.35 -31.41
CA TYR A 67 17.06 -25.90 -30.41
C TYR A 67 17.45 -27.33 -30.02
N ASN A 68 17.31 -27.63 -28.74
CA ASN A 68 17.46 -28.98 -28.22
C ASN A 68 16.15 -29.75 -28.45
N LEU A 69 16.17 -30.67 -29.42
CA LEU A 69 15.00 -31.43 -29.88
C LEU A 69 14.41 -32.42 -28.85
N SER A 70 14.97 -32.49 -27.63
CA SER A 70 14.34 -33.23 -26.52
C SER A 70 13.07 -32.56 -25.98
N LYS A 71 12.84 -31.28 -26.31
CA LYS A 71 11.65 -30.53 -25.91
C LYS A 71 11.23 -29.55 -27.00
N GLU A 72 9.93 -29.27 -27.04
CA GLU A 72 9.37 -28.21 -27.87
C GLU A 72 9.88 -26.82 -27.43
N PRO A 73 10.20 -25.93 -28.38
CA PRO A 73 10.54 -24.56 -28.05
C PRO A 73 9.37 -23.80 -27.39
N ALA A 74 9.66 -22.87 -26.49
CA ALA A 74 8.66 -22.04 -25.80
C ALA A 74 9.22 -20.67 -25.38
N TRP A 75 8.33 -19.68 -25.26
CA TRP A 75 8.60 -18.37 -24.65
C TRP A 75 8.40 -18.43 -23.13
N CYS A 76 9.32 -19.11 -22.46
CA CYS A 76 9.31 -19.27 -21.00
C CYS A 76 9.65 -17.96 -20.28
N ASP A 77 10.57 -17.18 -20.83
CA ASP A 77 11.13 -15.98 -20.23
C ASP A 77 10.35 -14.74 -20.68
N ARG A 78 9.71 -14.02 -19.75
CA ARG A 78 8.71 -12.99 -20.08
C ARG A 78 8.81 -11.74 -19.22
N ILE A 79 8.45 -10.59 -19.79
CA ILE A 79 8.40 -9.29 -19.10
C ILE A 79 6.99 -8.71 -19.26
N LEU A 80 6.22 -8.76 -18.18
CA LEU A 80 4.86 -8.20 -18.12
C LEU A 80 4.89 -6.80 -17.49
N ILE A 81 4.01 -5.94 -17.99
CA ILE A 81 3.95 -4.51 -17.66
C ILE A 81 2.60 -4.17 -17.05
N ARG A 82 2.58 -3.35 -16.01
CA ARG A 82 1.34 -2.81 -15.42
C ARG A 82 1.54 -1.36 -15.00
N GLY A 83 0.64 -0.49 -15.44
CA GLY A 83 0.67 0.95 -15.13
C GLY A 83 0.91 1.81 -16.37
N ASN A 84 1.15 3.10 -16.14
CA ASN A 84 1.41 4.04 -17.21
C ASN A 84 2.89 4.03 -17.59
N CYS A 85 3.23 3.34 -18.66
CA CYS A 85 4.56 3.32 -19.25
C CYS A 85 4.48 2.92 -20.72
N THR A 86 5.57 3.15 -21.45
CA THR A 86 5.69 2.81 -22.87
C THR A 86 6.88 1.88 -23.05
N VAL A 87 6.65 0.71 -23.64
CA VAL A 87 7.73 -0.19 -24.05
C VAL A 87 8.30 0.32 -25.37
N LYS A 88 9.62 0.45 -25.45
CA LYS A 88 10.35 0.93 -26.64
C LYS A 88 10.99 -0.21 -27.41
N ASN A 89 11.35 -1.28 -26.72
CA ASN A 89 11.99 -2.45 -27.26
C ASN A 89 11.60 -3.64 -26.38
N TYR A 90 11.34 -4.79 -27.00
CA TYR A 90 11.13 -6.06 -26.32
C TYR A 90 11.75 -7.17 -27.17
N SER A 91 12.82 -7.79 -26.68
CA SER A 91 13.71 -8.63 -27.49
C SER A 91 14.38 -9.73 -26.67
N SER A 92 14.95 -10.72 -27.36
CA SER A 92 15.83 -11.74 -26.80
C SER A 92 17.28 -11.56 -27.28
N VAL A 93 18.26 -11.93 -26.46
CA VAL A 93 19.69 -11.84 -26.79
C VAL A 93 20.22 -13.21 -27.23
N LEU A 94 20.27 -13.44 -28.54
CA LEU A 94 20.68 -14.74 -29.11
C LEU A 94 22.18 -15.03 -28.94
N GLU A 95 23.00 -13.99 -28.87
CA GLU A 95 24.46 -14.04 -28.73
C GLU A 95 24.90 -14.67 -27.40
N THR A 96 24.03 -14.65 -26.38
CA THR A 96 24.30 -15.29 -25.10
C THR A 96 23.94 -16.78 -25.19
N THR A 97 24.96 -17.63 -25.19
CA THR A 97 24.80 -19.08 -25.42
C THR A 97 25.20 -19.96 -24.24
N CYS A 98 25.55 -19.37 -23.08
CA CYS A 98 26.00 -20.13 -21.90
C CYS A 98 24.89 -20.96 -21.22
N SER A 99 23.62 -20.64 -21.49
CA SER A 99 22.44 -21.32 -20.96
C SER A 99 21.64 -22.00 -22.09
N ASP A 100 20.75 -22.91 -21.72
CA ASP A 100 19.70 -23.43 -22.61
C ASP A 100 18.50 -22.47 -22.74
N HIS A 101 18.56 -21.33 -22.05
CA HIS A 101 17.67 -20.17 -22.22
C HIS A 101 18.40 -18.99 -22.88
N LYS A 102 17.64 -18.16 -23.61
CA LYS A 102 18.08 -16.86 -24.12
C LYS A 102 17.58 -15.73 -23.21
N PRO A 103 18.45 -14.80 -22.77
CA PRO A 103 18.01 -13.65 -21.99
C PRO A 103 16.97 -12.82 -22.74
N VAL A 104 15.99 -12.29 -22.00
CA VAL A 104 14.96 -11.39 -22.53
C VAL A 104 15.14 -10.01 -21.93
N VAL A 105 15.05 -8.99 -22.77
CA VAL A 105 15.27 -7.58 -22.42
C VAL A 105 14.09 -6.73 -22.86
N ALA A 106 13.80 -5.68 -22.09
CA ALA A 106 12.81 -4.68 -22.48
C ALA A 106 13.28 -3.29 -22.07
N ASP A 107 13.18 -2.33 -22.99
CA ASP A 107 13.43 -0.92 -22.73
C ASP A 107 12.09 -0.24 -22.41
N ILE A 108 11.92 0.23 -21.18
CA ILE A 108 10.64 0.74 -20.68
C ILE A 108 10.78 2.21 -20.27
N CYS A 109 9.95 3.06 -20.85
CA CYS A 109 9.85 4.48 -20.49
C CYS A 109 8.71 4.71 -19.51
N ILE A 110 9.01 5.24 -18.32
CA ILE A 110 8.04 5.51 -17.26
C ILE A 110 7.94 7.03 -17.06
N PRO A 111 6.76 7.64 -17.24
CA PRO A 111 6.53 9.04 -16.90
C PRO A 111 6.71 9.27 -15.39
N CYS A 112 7.68 10.08 -15.01
CA CYS A 112 7.95 10.43 -13.62
C CYS A 112 7.49 11.85 -13.29
N LYS A 113 6.79 12.02 -12.17
CA LYS A 113 6.44 13.35 -11.66
C LYS A 113 7.68 14.01 -11.08
N LYS A 114 8.06 15.17 -11.61
CA LYS A 114 9.11 16.02 -11.03
C LYS A 114 8.48 17.13 -10.21
N TYR A 115 8.66 17.07 -8.90
CA TYR A 115 8.14 18.07 -7.99
C TYR A 115 9.15 19.22 -7.82
N LYS A 116 8.68 20.46 -7.93
CA LYS A 116 9.47 21.65 -7.58
C LYS A 116 9.35 21.89 -6.07
N SER A 117 10.29 21.34 -5.30
CA SER A 117 10.27 21.38 -3.82
C SER A 117 10.09 22.79 -3.24
N VAL A 118 10.80 23.78 -3.77
CA VAL A 118 10.72 25.18 -3.31
C VAL A 118 9.32 25.75 -3.50
N GLU A 119 8.73 25.56 -4.68
CA GLU A 119 7.40 26.08 -5.00
C GLU A 119 6.31 25.35 -4.22
N MET A 120 6.45 24.02 -4.06
CA MET A 120 5.58 23.20 -3.24
C MET A 120 5.59 23.65 -1.77
N ASN A 121 6.77 23.88 -1.20
CA ASN A 121 6.93 24.38 0.16
C ASN A 121 6.33 25.79 0.32
N ARG A 122 6.52 26.66 -0.67
CA ARG A 122 5.92 28.00 -0.67
C ARG A 122 4.39 27.92 -0.65
N ILE A 123 3.80 27.12 -1.53
CA ILE A 123 2.34 26.93 -1.59
C ILE A 123 1.83 26.30 -0.28
N ALA A 124 2.50 25.27 0.23
CA ALA A 124 2.14 24.65 1.50
C ALA A 124 2.17 25.64 2.67
N ASN A 125 3.20 26.49 2.74
CA ASN A 125 3.29 27.54 3.76
C ASN A 125 2.21 28.60 3.59
N GLN A 126 1.90 29.02 2.36
CA GLN A 126 0.80 29.97 2.09
C GLN A 126 -0.55 29.42 2.52
N ILE A 127 -0.85 28.15 2.20
CA ILE A 127 -2.08 27.48 2.64
C ILE A 127 -2.11 27.40 4.17
N ARG A 128 -1.01 26.98 4.81
CA ARG A 128 -0.90 26.94 6.27
C ARG A 128 -1.14 28.31 6.91
N SER A 129 -0.53 29.37 6.38
CA SER A 129 -0.74 30.73 6.88
C SER A 129 -2.19 31.20 6.73
N ARG A 130 -2.85 30.89 5.62
CA ARG A 130 -4.29 31.20 5.45
C ARG A 130 -5.16 30.43 6.44
N LEU A 131 -4.89 29.14 6.62
CA LEU A 131 -5.61 28.33 7.61
C LEU A 131 -5.44 28.88 9.03
N ILE A 132 -4.24 29.35 9.40
CA ILE A 132 -4.01 29.98 10.71
C ILE A 132 -4.76 31.31 10.85
N VAL A 133 -4.86 32.10 9.77
CA VAL A 133 -5.60 33.37 9.77
C VAL A 133 -7.10 33.13 9.80
N ASP A 134 -7.61 32.11 9.11
CA ASP A 134 -9.03 31.75 9.16
C ASP A 134 -9.41 31.13 10.53
N ASP A 135 -8.47 30.51 11.22
CA ASP A 135 -8.55 30.10 12.64
C ASP A 135 -8.14 31.24 13.61
N LEU A 136 -8.37 32.53 13.26
CA LEU A 136 -8.16 33.71 14.14
C LEU A 136 -9.03 33.73 15.40
N ASP A 137 -9.94 32.79 15.46
CA ASP A 137 -10.93 32.58 16.46
C ASP A 137 -10.27 32.15 17.78
N SER A 138 -10.38 32.98 18.81
CA SER A 138 -9.69 32.73 20.08
C SER A 138 -10.28 31.50 20.77
N VAL A 139 -9.42 30.66 21.34
CA VAL A 139 -9.84 29.56 22.21
C VAL A 139 -9.48 29.93 23.64
N GLU A 140 -10.49 30.09 24.48
CA GLU A 140 -10.35 30.34 25.91
C GLU A 140 -11.07 29.24 26.66
N LEU A 141 -10.32 28.35 27.32
CA LEU A 141 -10.87 27.17 28.01
C LEU A 141 -10.88 27.37 29.52
N ASP A 142 -12.05 27.14 30.10
CA ASP A 142 -12.26 27.01 31.54
C ASP A 142 -12.39 25.53 31.87
N ILE A 143 -11.36 25.02 32.56
CA ILE A 143 -11.19 23.60 32.89
C ILE A 143 -10.98 23.48 34.40
N PRO A 144 -11.77 22.65 35.11
CA PRO A 144 -11.54 22.40 36.52
C PRO A 144 -10.16 21.77 36.78
N GLU A 145 -9.43 22.28 37.78
CA GLU A 145 -8.08 21.82 38.11
C GLU A 145 -8.03 20.35 38.58
N CYS A 146 -9.10 19.88 39.24
CA CYS A 146 -9.18 18.52 39.74
C CYS A 146 -10.63 18.01 39.78
N VAL A 147 -10.76 16.68 39.81
CA VAL A 147 -12.03 15.96 40.04
C VAL A 147 -11.89 15.16 41.32
N SER A 148 -12.62 15.54 42.37
CA SER A 148 -12.67 14.80 43.63
C SER A 148 -13.87 13.87 43.69
N PHE A 149 -13.63 12.61 44.06
CA PHE A 149 -14.67 11.66 44.40
C PHE A 149 -15.04 11.68 45.89
N ASN A 150 -14.28 12.41 46.72
CA ASN A 150 -14.36 12.40 48.18
C ASN A 150 -14.19 10.98 48.74
N ALA A 151 -15.10 10.51 49.59
CA ALA A 151 -15.07 9.15 50.10
C ALA A 151 -15.44 8.14 49.01
N VAL A 152 -14.52 7.20 48.73
CA VAL A 152 -14.67 6.19 47.68
C VAL A 152 -14.96 4.82 48.28
N ARG A 153 -16.00 4.14 47.77
CA ARG A 153 -16.31 2.74 48.12
C ARG A 153 -15.60 1.75 47.19
N ILE A 154 -15.06 0.67 47.76
CA ILE A 154 -14.38 -0.39 47.01
C ILE A 154 -15.44 -1.29 46.35
N ASN A 155 -15.15 -1.79 45.15
CA ASN A 155 -16.04 -2.62 44.32
C ASN A 155 -17.37 -1.94 43.92
N GLU A 156 -17.46 -0.62 44.05
CA GLU A 156 -18.62 0.16 43.61
C GLU A 156 -18.20 1.21 42.58
N VAL A 157 -18.87 1.21 41.42
CA VAL A 157 -18.66 2.22 40.38
C VAL A 157 -19.14 3.57 40.88
N GLN A 158 -18.26 4.56 40.83
CA GLN A 158 -18.59 5.93 41.18
C GLN A 158 -18.31 6.85 40.01
N LYS A 159 -19.21 7.81 39.78
CA LYS A 159 -19.16 8.73 38.65
C LYS A 159 -19.07 10.18 39.14
N ARG A 160 -18.23 10.97 38.46
CA ARG A 160 -18.15 12.42 38.54
C ARG A 160 -18.13 13.02 37.14
N GLU A 161 -18.52 14.27 37.04
CA GLU A 161 -18.60 14.99 35.78
C GLU A 161 -17.65 16.18 35.83
N LEU A 162 -16.85 16.30 34.77
CA LEU A 162 -15.92 17.40 34.52
C LEU A 162 -16.50 18.23 33.38
N VAL A 163 -16.79 19.49 33.63
CA VAL A 163 -17.35 20.40 32.62
C VAL A 163 -16.22 21.20 32.00
N LEU A 164 -15.92 20.94 30.74
CA LEU A 164 -14.98 21.73 29.94
C LEU A 164 -15.76 22.84 29.24
N THR A 165 -15.42 24.11 29.46
CA THR A 165 -16.15 25.24 28.87
C THR A 165 -15.26 26.06 27.96
N ASN A 166 -15.72 26.32 26.74
CA ASN A 166 -15.04 27.19 25.79
C ASN A 166 -15.70 28.57 25.80
N ARG A 167 -14.97 29.58 26.31
CA ARG A 167 -15.39 30.99 26.36
C ARG A 167 -14.93 31.79 25.14
N GLY A 168 -14.06 31.21 24.31
CA GLY A 168 -13.53 31.84 23.11
C GLY A 168 -14.50 31.82 21.92
N SER A 169 -14.10 32.51 20.85
CA SER A 169 -14.86 32.59 19.60
C SER A 169 -14.60 31.43 18.64
N GLY A 170 -13.56 30.61 18.89
CA GLY A 170 -13.19 29.46 18.07
C GLY A 170 -13.67 28.10 18.54
N ASN A 171 -13.58 27.10 17.68
CA ASN A 171 -13.79 25.71 18.09
C ASN A 171 -12.59 25.23 18.93
N ALA A 172 -12.86 24.73 20.13
CA ALA A 172 -11.84 24.12 20.97
C ALA A 172 -11.85 22.60 20.80
N TYR A 173 -10.71 22.04 20.38
CA TYR A 173 -10.53 20.60 20.26
C TYR A 173 -9.79 20.08 21.49
N PHE A 174 -10.28 18.99 22.09
CA PHE A 174 -9.59 18.35 23.21
C PHE A 174 -9.39 16.87 22.97
N GLN A 175 -8.31 16.34 23.56
CA GLN A 175 -8.01 14.92 23.59
C GLN A 175 -7.27 14.61 24.89
N PHE A 176 -7.68 13.57 25.60
CA PHE A 176 -6.94 13.04 26.74
C PHE A 176 -5.76 12.22 26.23
N VAL A 177 -4.53 12.65 26.57
CA VAL A 177 -3.29 12.04 26.10
C VAL A 177 -2.78 10.99 27.10
N SER A 178 -2.39 9.82 26.59
CA SER A 178 -1.79 8.77 27.41
C SER A 178 -0.32 9.05 27.72
N ARG A 179 0.10 8.81 28.96
CA ARG A 179 1.53 8.78 29.34
C ARG A 179 2.19 7.40 29.19
N CYS A 180 1.40 6.33 29.02
CA CYS A 180 1.88 4.95 29.03
C CYS A 180 0.94 3.99 28.27
N ASN A 181 0.87 4.13 26.94
CA ASN A 181 0.10 3.29 26.00
C ASN A 181 -1.45 3.25 26.17
N THR A 182 -2.00 3.59 27.35
CA THR A 182 -3.45 3.69 27.61
C THR A 182 -3.82 4.97 28.35
N VAL A 183 -4.83 5.71 27.87
CA VAL A 183 -5.29 6.98 28.49
C VAL A 183 -5.88 6.74 29.89
N CYS A 184 -6.54 5.60 30.07
CA CYS A 184 -7.14 5.19 31.34
C CYS A 184 -6.43 3.96 31.92
N LYS A 185 -6.06 3.99 33.21
CA LYS A 185 -5.70 2.77 33.95
C LYS A 185 -6.97 1.93 34.15
N LYS A 186 -6.81 0.63 34.43
CA LYS A 186 -7.95 -0.31 34.59
C LYS A 186 -9.00 0.12 35.61
N TRP A 187 -8.62 0.92 36.61
CA TRP A 187 -9.48 1.35 37.71
C TRP A 187 -10.29 2.62 37.42
N TYR A 188 -10.12 3.28 36.26
CA TYR A 188 -10.96 4.41 35.88
C TYR A 188 -11.29 4.43 34.38
N ARG A 189 -12.33 5.17 34.01
CA ARG A 189 -12.80 5.38 32.64
C ARG A 189 -13.19 6.84 32.46
N ILE A 190 -12.81 7.44 31.33
CA ILE A 190 -13.14 8.81 30.97
C ILE A 190 -13.90 8.79 29.65
N GLU A 191 -15.05 9.47 29.58
CA GLU A 191 -15.85 9.57 28.35
C GLU A 191 -16.49 10.96 28.19
N PRO A 192 -16.36 11.62 27.02
CA PRO A 192 -15.58 11.20 25.85
C PRO A 192 -14.06 11.44 26.03
N LEU A 193 -13.23 10.66 25.32
CA LEU A 193 -11.77 10.79 25.35
C LEU A 193 -11.22 11.91 24.45
N CYS A 194 -12.02 12.35 23.49
CA CYS A 194 -11.74 13.50 22.64
C CYS A 194 -13.04 14.12 22.17
N GLY A 195 -12.99 15.36 21.70
CA GLY A 195 -14.17 16.04 21.20
C GLY A 195 -13.90 17.46 20.75
N VAL A 196 -14.97 18.11 20.30
CA VAL A 196 -14.99 19.51 19.90
C VAL A 196 -15.98 20.26 20.78
N ILE A 197 -15.53 21.36 21.37
CA ILE A 197 -16.36 22.30 22.14
C ILE A 197 -16.52 23.55 21.28
N ARG A 198 -17.75 23.77 20.82
CA ARG A 198 -18.09 24.95 20.00
C ARG A 198 -17.86 26.25 20.79
N PRO A 199 -17.77 27.40 20.11
CA PRO A 199 -17.71 28.70 20.75
C PRO A 199 -18.84 28.86 21.78
N HIS A 200 -18.51 29.45 22.94
CA HIS A 200 -19.44 29.72 24.04
C HIS A 200 -20.27 28.51 24.51
N SER A 201 -19.73 27.30 24.35
CA SER A 201 -20.39 26.04 24.71
C SER A 201 -19.58 25.25 25.73
N SER A 202 -20.22 24.26 26.36
CA SER A 202 -19.57 23.33 27.29
C SER A 202 -19.70 21.88 26.84
N CYS A 203 -18.72 21.05 27.19
CA CYS A 203 -18.74 19.61 27.05
C CYS A 203 -18.61 18.96 28.43
N VAL A 204 -19.47 17.99 28.71
CA VAL A 204 -19.42 17.20 29.94
C VAL A 204 -18.61 15.93 29.69
N VAL A 205 -17.54 15.77 30.44
CA VAL A 205 -16.70 14.58 30.48
C VAL A 205 -17.04 13.79 31.75
N SER A 206 -17.55 12.58 31.57
CA SER A 206 -17.82 11.62 32.65
C SER A 206 -16.52 10.93 33.05
N VAL A 207 -16.13 11.06 34.31
CA VAL A 207 -15.06 10.29 34.94
C VAL A 207 -15.70 9.25 35.84
N GLN A 208 -15.43 7.97 35.57
CA GLN A 208 -15.89 6.84 36.37
C GLN A 208 -14.70 6.16 37.00
N ILE A 209 -14.80 5.80 38.28
CA ILE A 209 -13.81 5.00 38.99
C ILE A 209 -14.44 3.71 39.49
N LEU A 210 -13.66 2.63 39.42
CA LEU A 210 -13.97 1.33 40.00
C LEU A 210 -12.69 0.82 40.66
N LEU A 211 -12.60 0.99 41.97
CA LEU A 211 -11.46 0.51 42.75
C LEU A 211 -11.71 -0.94 43.18
N ASP A 212 -10.77 -1.83 42.86
CA ASP A 212 -10.72 -3.18 43.41
C ASP A 212 -9.66 -3.25 44.55
N PRO A 213 -9.70 -4.28 45.42
CA PRO A 213 -8.68 -4.50 46.46
C PRO A 213 -7.26 -4.73 45.94
N ARG A 214 -7.03 -4.82 44.62
CA ARG A 214 -5.69 -4.92 44.01
C ARG A 214 -5.19 -3.57 43.51
N SER A 215 -6.09 -2.61 43.32
CA SER A 215 -5.87 -1.25 42.84
C SER A 215 -5.53 -0.28 43.98
N TYR A 216 -5.76 -0.67 45.25
CA TYR A 216 -5.59 0.19 46.43
C TYR A 216 -4.16 0.33 46.95
N ARG A 217 -3.11 -0.23 46.32
CA ARG A 217 -1.72 0.00 46.75
C ARG A 217 -1.36 1.48 46.56
N VAL A 218 -1.80 2.29 47.52
CA VAL A 218 -1.26 3.58 47.88
C VAL A 218 0.01 3.23 48.62
N GLU A 219 1.16 3.41 47.96
CA GLU A 219 2.40 3.56 48.69
C GLU A 219 2.21 4.80 49.56
N ALA A 220 2.08 4.56 50.88
CA ALA A 220 2.26 5.61 51.86
C ALA A 220 3.77 5.82 51.96
N ASP A 221 4.22 7.04 51.63
CA ASP A 221 5.56 7.52 52.00
C ASP A 221 5.75 7.51 53.52
#